data_AF-I6SAM5-F1
#
_entry.id   AF-I6SAM5-F1
#
_cell.length_a   1.000
_cell.length_b   1.000
_cell.length_c   1.000
_cell.angle_alpha   90.00
_cell.angle_beta   90.00
_cell.angle_gamma   90.00
#
_symmetry.space_group_name_H-M   'P 1'
#
loop_
_entity.id
_entity.type
_entity.pdbx_description
1 polymer ?
#
loop_
_entity_poly.entity_id
_entity_poly.type
_entity_poly.pdbx_seq_one_letter_code
_entity_poly.pdbx_strand_id
1 'polypeptide(L)' 'VLDWARDHRMHHKYSETDADPHNATRGFFFSHVGWLLVRKHPEIKAKGHTIDMSDLWADPVLRFQK' A
#
# COMPACT_ATOMS: atom_id res chain seq x y z
N VAL A 1 -7.03 -7.03 -6.76
CA VAL A 1 -7.58 -5.83 -6.09
C VAL A 1 -7.12 -5.67 -4.64
N LEU A 2 -7.06 -6.75 -3.86
CA LEU A 2 -6.70 -6.70 -2.43
C LEU A 2 -5.36 -6.02 -2.14
N ASP A 3 -4.29 -6.38 -2.85
CA ASP A 3 -2.97 -5.75 -2.64
C ASP A 3 -2.97 -4.26 -2.99
N TRP A 4 -3.57 -3.90 -4.14
CA TRP A 4 -3.69 -2.52 -4.56
C TRP A 4 -4.48 -1.69 -3.55
N ALA A 5 -5.64 -2.20 -3.09
CA ALA A 5 -6.48 -1.49 -2.14
C ALA A 5 -5.78 -1.33 -0.77
N ARG A 6 -5.05 -2.35 -0.31
CA ARG A 6 -4.24 -2.23 0.92
C ARG A 6 -3.18 -1.15 0.77
N ASP A 7 -2.38 -1.21 -0.29
CA ASP A 7 -1.30 -0.24 -0.53
C ASP A 7 -1.88 1.18 -0.74
N HIS A 8 -3.03 1.33 -1.41
CA HIS A 8 -3.70 2.61 -1.59
C HIS A 8 -4.27 3.16 -0.27
N ARG A 9 -4.88 2.32 0.58
CA ARG A 9 -5.30 2.72 1.93
C ARG A 9 -4.10 3.15 2.78
N MET A 10 -2.97 2.47 2.65
CA MET A 10 -1.72 2.88 3.30
C MET A 10 -1.24 4.24 2.81
N HIS A 11 -1.23 4.47 1.50
CA HIS A 11 -0.85 5.76 0.92
C HIS A 11 -1.69 6.92 1.49
N HIS A 12 -3.03 6.78 1.52
CA HIS A 12 -3.89 7.82 2.09
C HIS A 12 -3.70 8.01 3.60
N LYS A 13 -3.57 6.91 4.36
CA LYS A 13 -3.45 6.98 5.83
C LYS A 13 -2.10 7.52 6.31
N TYR A 14 -1.03 7.24 5.57
CA TYR A 14 0.35 7.50 5.98
C TYR A 14 1.12 8.35 4.96
N SER A 15 0.40 9.16 4.17
CA SER A 15 0.95 10.00 3.11
C SER A 15 2.19 10.78 3.56
N GLU A 16 3.19 10.84 2.69
CA GLU A 16 4.45 11.54 2.91
C GLU A 16 5.26 11.03 4.12
N THR A 17 5.05 9.78 4.53
CA THR A 17 5.88 9.09 5.53
C THR A 17 6.51 7.82 4.95
N ASP A 18 7.42 7.21 5.69
CA ASP A 18 8.03 5.92 5.31
C ASP A 18 7.05 4.73 5.25
N ALA A 19 5.83 4.89 5.76
CA ALA A 19 4.76 3.90 5.63
C ALA A 19 3.88 4.12 4.37
N ASP A 20 4.14 5.15 3.58
CA ASP A 20 3.53 5.35 2.27
C ASP A 20 4.30 4.54 1.20
N PRO A 21 3.65 3.58 0.51
CA PRO A 21 4.28 2.79 -0.55
C PRO A 21 4.96 3.61 -1.66
N HIS A 22 4.46 4.80 -1.96
CA HIS A 22 4.98 5.67 -3.00
C HIS A 22 5.13 7.12 -2.52
N ASN A 23 5.68 7.27 -1.30
CA ASN A 23 6.03 8.52 -0.64
C ASN A 23 6.65 9.56 -1.59
N ALA A 24 5.96 10.68 -1.83
CA ALA A 24 6.39 11.69 -2.79
C ALA A 24 7.60 12.50 -2.31
N THR A 25 7.85 12.61 -1.00
CA THR A 25 9.06 13.25 -0.44
C THR A 25 10.35 12.57 -0.86
N ARG A 26 10.30 11.30 -1.30
CA ARG A 26 11.45 10.57 -1.85
C ARG A 26 11.78 10.93 -3.31
N GLY A 27 11.05 11.89 -3.89
CA GLY A 27 11.31 12.49 -5.19
C GLY A 27 10.54 11.82 -6.34
N PHE A 28 10.47 12.54 -7.47
CA PHE A 28 9.66 12.19 -8.64
C PHE A 28 9.88 10.76 -9.14
N PHE A 29 11.15 10.35 -9.32
CA PHE A 29 11.44 9.02 -9.85
C PHE A 29 10.93 7.92 -8.92
N PHE A 30 11.08 8.09 -7.60
CA PHE A 30 10.62 7.11 -6.63
C PHE A 30 9.10 6.98 -6.63
N SER A 31 8.36 8.08 -6.48
CA SER A 31 6.89 8.05 -6.40
C SER A 31 6.24 7.66 -7.72
N HIS A 32 6.89 7.91 -8.86
CA HIS A 32 6.35 7.57 -10.17
C HIS A 32 6.49 6.07 -10.51
N VAL A 33 7.68 5.48 -10.34
CA VAL A 33 7.92 4.06 -10.70
C VAL A 33 8.96 3.38 -9.83
N GLY A 34 9.91 4.13 -9.24
CA GLY A 34 11.01 3.57 -8.46
C GLY A 34 10.56 2.71 -7.27
N TRP A 35 9.41 3.04 -6.67
CA TRP A 35 8.83 2.26 -5.57
C TRP A 35 8.46 0.81 -5.93
N LEU A 36 8.18 0.52 -7.21
CA LEU A 36 7.91 -0.82 -7.71
C LEU A 36 9.18 -1.66 -7.93
N LEU A 37 10.34 -1.01 -7.99
CA LEU A 37 11.62 -1.62 -8.38
C LEU A 37 12.53 -1.92 -7.20
N VAL A 38 12.09 -1.61 -5.97
CA VAL A 38 12.87 -1.80 -4.74
C VAL A 38 12.06 -2.55 -3.69
N ARG A 39 12.76 -3.05 -2.67
CA ARG A 39 12.07 -3.59 -1.50
C ARG A 39 11.33 -2.46 -0.76
N LYS A 40 10.11 -2.76 -0.32
CA LYS A 40 9.29 -1.86 0.49
C LYS A 40 10.02 -1.51 1.80
N HIS A 41 9.85 -0.27 2.27
CA HIS A 41 10.38 0.17 3.55
C HIS A 41 9.77 -0.65 4.71
N PRO A 42 10.53 -0.96 5.79
CA PRO A 42 10.02 -1.73 6.93
C PRO A 42 8.74 -1.19 7.56
N GLU A 43 8.57 0.14 7.58
CA GLU A 43 7.37 0.81 8.09
C GLU A 43 6.09 0.42 7.33
N ILE A 44 6.20 0.07 6.04
CA ILE A 44 5.05 -0.41 5.26
C ILE A 44 4.56 -1.76 5.82
N LYS A 45 5.49 -2.66 6.18
CA LYS A 45 5.13 -3.93 6.82
C LYS A 45 4.64 -3.71 8.25
N ALA A 46 5.32 -2.84 9.00
CA ALA A 46 4.99 -2.53 10.39
C ALA A 46 3.62 -1.86 10.51
N LYS A 47 3.20 -1.00 9.59
CA LYS A 47 1.87 -0.36 9.65
C LYS A 47 0.82 -1.03 8.78
N GLY A 48 1.21 -1.87 7.83
CA GLY A 48 0.28 -2.55 6.93
C GLY A 48 -0.73 -3.45 7.64
N HIS A 49 -0.37 -4.03 8.80
CA HIS A 49 -1.29 -4.84 9.60
C HIS A 49 -2.38 -4.02 10.32
N THR A 50 -2.24 -2.69 10.36
CA THR A 50 -3.21 -1.77 10.98
C THR A 50 -4.28 -1.28 10.01
N ILE A 51 -4.20 -1.71 8.75
CA ILE A 51 -5.18 -1.39 7.71
C ILE A 51 -6.28 -2.43 7.77
N ASP A 52 -7.49 -2.00 8.11
CA ASP A 52 -8.65 -2.87 8.01
C ASP A 52 -8.89 -3.24 6.53
N MET A 53 -9.10 -4.52 6.29
CA MET A 53 -9.37 -5.12 4.98
C MET A 53 -10.59 -6.06 5.04
N SER A 54 -11.28 -6.12 6.18
CA SER A 54 -12.37 -7.06 6.45
C SER A 54 -13.50 -6.94 5.44
N ASP A 55 -13.79 -5.72 4.98
CA ASP A 55 -14.76 -5.42 3.94
C ASP A 55 -14.41 -6.09 2.60
N LEU A 56 -13.15 -5.96 2.15
CA LEU A 56 -12.70 -6.55 0.89
C LEU A 56 -12.55 -8.07 1.01
N TRP A 57 -12.22 -8.58 2.20
CA TRP A 57 -12.20 -10.02 2.46
C TRP A 57 -13.61 -10.62 2.56
N ALA A 58 -14.64 -9.83 2.86
CA ALA A 58 -16.03 -10.29 2.89
C ALA A 58 -16.66 -10.40 1.49
N ASP A 59 -16.09 -9.71 0.49
CA ASP A 59 -16.62 -9.69 -0.88
C ASP A 59 -16.35 -11.01 -1.63
N PRO A 60 -17.39 -11.74 -2.07
CA PRO A 60 -17.24 -13.01 -2.79
C PRO A 60 -16.62 -12.88 -4.18
N VAL A 61 -16.78 -11.74 -4.86
CA VAL A 61 -16.15 -11.48 -6.16
C VAL A 61 -14.64 -11.30 -5.99
N LEU A 62 -14.23 -10.55 -4.95
CA LEU A 62 -12.81 -10.34 -4.68
C LEU A 62 -12.11 -11.62 -4.19
N ARG A 63 -12.84 -12.51 -3.51
CA ARG A 63 -12.34 -13.85 -3.18
C ARG A 63 -12.07 -14.71 -4.42
N PHE A 64 -12.87 -14.56 -5.48
CA PHE A 64 -12.69 -15.29 -6.73
C PHE A 64 -11.51 -14.76 -7.56
N GLN A 65 -11.26 -13.44 -7.55
CA GLN A 65 -10.15 -12.83 -8.29
C GLN A 65 -8.76 -13.27 -7.80
N LYS A 66 -8.67 -13.83 -6.59
CA LYS A 66 -7.40 -14.06 -5.89
C LYS A 66 -6.54 -15.15 -6.52
#